data_AF-A0A2T6AIL2-F1
#
_entry.id   AF-A0A2T6AIL2-F1
#
_cell.length_a   1.000
_cell.length_b   1.000
_cell.length_c   1.000
_cell.angle_alpha   90.00
_cell.angle_beta   90.00
_cell.angle_gamma   90.00
#
_symmetry.space_group_name_H-M   'P 1'
#
loop_
_entity.id
_entity.type
_entity.pdbx_description
1 polymer ?
#
loop_
_entity_poly.entity_id
_entity_poly.type
_entity_poly.pdbx_seq_one_letter_code
_entity_poly.pdbx_strand_id
1 'polypeptide(L)'
;MKIVFKLFPLFLFLLSCGSSSRINSENEADFVIAFGSCNREDAPQPLWSAILKNDPDVFLWGGDNIYSDTDDAEKMKADYLVQKQNKDYQKVLNQTTVLATWDDHDYGLNDGGKEWHFKEESQQLFLDFMDVPANSKRRSREGVYHAEEFETPKGSIKVILLDTRYFRDELKEDPDPEKRYAPSEGTILGEQQWAWLEKELNNSEADFNVILSSIQILSAEHGFEKWANFPSEVEKLKELLISSEARNVILLSGDRHISEFSKTNVDGLDYPLVDFTSSGLTHTYEDFDGEPNRYRVGEVVKYKSFGLLKFDFSKNKVLMEMRGENNKLQQDYLVEFQ
;
A
#
# COMPACT_ATOMS: atom_id res chain seq x y z
N MET A 1 44.96 -67.41 -36.42
CA MET A 1 44.02 -66.26 -36.50
C MET A 1 44.24 -65.42 -35.25
N LYS A 2 44.86 -64.24 -35.37
CA LYS A 2 45.18 -63.36 -34.23
C LYS A 2 43.92 -62.61 -33.81
N ILE A 3 43.41 -62.87 -32.62
CA ILE A 3 42.30 -62.10 -32.02
C ILE A 3 42.94 -61.06 -31.08
N VAL A 4 42.80 -59.79 -31.45
CA VAL A 4 43.25 -58.63 -30.67
C VAL A 4 42.09 -58.22 -29.77
N PHE A 5 42.20 -58.42 -28.46
CA PHE A 5 41.28 -57.82 -27.49
C PHE A 5 41.73 -56.38 -27.21
N LYS A 6 40.93 -55.41 -27.66
CA LYS A 6 41.09 -54.00 -27.27
C LYS A 6 40.50 -53.81 -25.88
N LEU A 7 41.33 -53.44 -24.90
CA LEU A 7 40.87 -52.90 -23.61
C LEU A 7 40.28 -51.51 -23.85
N PHE A 8 39.03 -51.31 -23.43
CA PHE A 8 38.40 -50.00 -23.28
C PHE A 8 38.73 -49.46 -21.88
N PRO A 9 39.27 -48.24 -21.73
CA PRO A 9 39.42 -47.64 -20.41
C PRO A 9 38.06 -47.13 -19.94
N LEU A 10 37.62 -47.62 -18.77
CA LEU A 10 36.43 -47.16 -18.08
C LEU A 10 36.75 -45.79 -17.45
N PHE A 11 36.27 -44.70 -18.07
CA PHE A 11 36.35 -43.37 -17.48
C PHE A 11 35.35 -43.30 -16.31
N LEU A 12 35.85 -43.39 -15.07
CA LEU A 12 35.08 -43.03 -13.88
C LEU A 12 34.87 -41.50 -13.89
N PHE A 13 33.66 -41.05 -14.21
CA PHE A 13 33.22 -39.71 -13.86
C PHE A 13 33.01 -39.65 -12.34
N LEU A 14 33.99 -39.08 -11.63
CA LEU A 14 33.78 -38.61 -10.26
C LEU A 14 32.86 -37.39 -10.33
N LEU A 15 31.56 -37.63 -10.19
CA LEU A 15 30.58 -36.59 -9.86
C LEU A 15 30.95 -36.05 -8.47
N SER A 16 31.70 -34.97 -8.45
CA SER A 16 31.87 -34.12 -7.28
C SER A 16 30.49 -33.56 -6.94
N CYS A 17 29.83 -34.14 -5.94
CA CYS A 17 28.73 -33.50 -5.25
C CYS A 17 29.29 -32.27 -4.52
N GLY A 18 29.46 -31.18 -5.25
CA GLY A 18 29.47 -29.85 -4.67
C GLY A 18 28.10 -29.64 -4.06
N SER A 19 27.97 -29.94 -2.77
CA SER A 19 26.87 -29.45 -1.96
C SER A 19 27.00 -27.93 -1.94
N SER A 20 26.39 -27.26 -2.91
CA SER A 20 25.99 -25.88 -2.72
C SER A 20 25.00 -25.90 -1.57
N SER A 21 25.50 -25.68 -0.36
CA SER A 21 24.67 -25.26 0.76
C SER A 21 24.00 -23.98 0.30
N ARG A 22 22.79 -24.09 -0.26
CA ARG A 22 21.85 -22.98 -0.24
C ARG A 22 21.75 -22.63 1.23
N ILE A 23 22.28 -21.48 1.58
CA ILE A 23 22.07 -20.88 2.87
C ILE A 23 20.57 -20.59 2.92
N ASN A 24 19.78 -21.56 3.39
CA ASN A 24 18.49 -21.29 4.00
C ASN A 24 18.79 -20.61 5.33
N SER A 25 19.14 -19.33 5.27
CA SER A 25 18.76 -18.43 6.34
C SER A 25 17.43 -17.84 5.90
N GLU A 26 16.36 -18.59 6.15
CA GLU A 26 15.06 -17.97 6.38
C GLU A 26 15.27 -17.07 7.61
N ASN A 27 15.74 -15.84 7.38
CA ASN A 27 15.49 -14.79 8.35
C ASN A 27 13.99 -14.52 8.21
N GLU A 28 13.22 -15.21 9.04
CA GLU A 28 11.83 -14.87 9.33
C GLU A 28 11.79 -13.36 9.61
N ALA A 29 10.91 -12.64 8.91
CA ALA A 29 10.78 -11.20 9.07
C ALA A 29 10.45 -10.89 10.54
N ASP A 30 10.98 -9.77 11.06
CA ASP A 30 10.70 -9.36 12.43
C ASP A 30 9.30 -8.78 12.59
N PHE A 31 8.74 -8.25 11.50
CA PHE A 31 7.38 -7.76 11.38
C PHE A 31 6.95 -7.83 9.91
N VAL A 32 5.67 -8.13 9.66
CA VAL A 32 5.08 -8.24 8.33
C VAL A 32 3.83 -7.39 8.22
N ILE A 33 3.86 -6.42 7.32
CA ILE A 33 2.66 -5.69 6.88
C ILE A 33 2.21 -6.26 5.55
N ALA A 34 0.94 -6.65 5.46
CA ALA A 34 0.25 -6.84 4.18
C ALA A 34 -0.64 -5.64 3.89
N PHE A 35 -0.79 -5.25 2.63
CA PHE A 35 -1.73 -4.19 2.27
C PHE A 35 -2.27 -4.35 0.85
N GLY A 36 -3.38 -3.69 0.58
CA GLY A 36 -3.95 -3.59 -0.75
C GLY A 36 -5.16 -2.67 -0.80
N SER A 37 -5.56 -2.31 -2.02
CA SER A 37 -6.72 -1.49 -2.34
C SER A 37 -7.49 -2.08 -3.53
N CYS A 38 -8.63 -1.47 -3.85
CA CYS A 38 -9.45 -1.80 -5.02
C CYS A 38 -10.04 -3.21 -4.93
N ASN A 39 -10.80 -3.40 -3.85
CA ASN A 39 -11.58 -4.58 -3.54
C ASN A 39 -13.06 -4.32 -3.75
N ARG A 40 -13.60 -4.90 -4.80
CA ARG A 40 -15.04 -4.94 -5.04
C ARG A 40 -15.68 -6.08 -4.25
N GLU A 41 -16.55 -5.72 -3.32
CA GLU A 41 -17.23 -6.58 -2.37
C GLU A 41 -18.11 -7.64 -3.04
N ASP A 42 -18.69 -7.32 -4.20
CA ASP A 42 -19.56 -8.20 -4.99
C ASP A 42 -18.81 -9.06 -6.03
N ALA A 43 -17.48 -8.94 -6.10
CA ALA A 43 -16.62 -9.70 -7.00
C ALA A 43 -15.89 -10.86 -6.29
N PRO A 44 -15.35 -11.84 -7.03
CA PRO A 44 -14.43 -12.81 -6.46
C PRO A 44 -13.19 -12.15 -5.85
N GLN A 45 -12.85 -12.51 -4.60
CA GLN A 45 -11.71 -11.99 -3.83
C GLN A 45 -10.65 -13.08 -3.61
N PRO A 46 -9.82 -13.42 -4.62
CA PRO A 46 -8.97 -14.60 -4.57
C PRO A 46 -7.72 -14.45 -3.70
N LEU A 47 -7.43 -13.25 -3.19
CA LEU A 47 -6.16 -12.92 -2.57
C LEU A 47 -6.11 -13.11 -1.05
N TRP A 48 -7.25 -13.19 -0.35
CA TRP A 48 -7.26 -13.34 1.13
C TRP A 48 -6.48 -14.55 1.63
N SER A 49 -6.68 -15.70 0.99
CA SER A 49 -5.94 -16.92 1.34
C SER A 49 -4.45 -16.82 0.99
N ALA A 50 -4.06 -15.98 0.03
CA ALA A 50 -2.66 -15.72 -0.30
C ALA A 50 -2.02 -14.75 0.70
N ILE A 51 -2.74 -13.70 1.12
CA ILE A 51 -2.33 -12.76 2.16
C ILE A 51 -2.02 -13.53 3.45
N LEU A 52 -2.96 -14.35 3.93
CA LEU A 52 -2.81 -15.11 5.18
C LEU A 52 -1.67 -16.15 5.16
N LYS A 53 -1.19 -16.59 3.99
CA LYS A 53 -0.01 -17.47 3.90
C LYS A 53 1.31 -16.79 4.26
N ASN A 54 1.31 -15.48 4.44
CA ASN A 54 2.48 -14.71 4.83
C ASN A 54 2.45 -14.30 6.31
N ASP A 55 1.48 -14.81 7.07
CA ASP A 55 1.30 -14.57 8.51
C ASP A 55 1.49 -13.08 8.90
N PRO A 56 0.74 -12.14 8.27
CA PRO A 56 0.93 -10.72 8.52
C PRO A 56 0.54 -10.33 9.96
N ASP A 57 1.38 -9.52 10.61
CA ASP A 57 1.07 -8.89 11.90
C ASP A 57 -0.08 -7.89 11.74
N VAL A 58 -0.08 -7.15 10.61
CA VAL A 58 -1.09 -6.15 10.28
C VAL A 58 -1.48 -6.24 8.80
N PHE A 59 -2.76 -6.14 8.51
CA PHE A 59 -3.28 -5.89 7.17
C PHE A 59 -3.80 -4.45 7.08
N LEU A 60 -3.36 -3.71 6.05
CA LEU A 60 -3.77 -2.36 5.78
C LEU A 60 -4.67 -2.30 4.53
N TRP A 61 -5.88 -1.79 4.73
CA TRP A 61 -6.73 -1.33 3.65
C TRP A 61 -6.25 0.02 3.14
N GLY A 62 -5.85 0.05 1.88
CA GLY A 62 -5.38 1.25 1.17
C GLY A 62 -6.48 2.09 0.54
N GLY A 63 -7.76 1.76 0.76
CA GLY A 63 -8.89 2.40 0.11
C GLY A 63 -9.53 1.51 -0.97
N ASP A 64 -10.70 1.94 -1.47
CA ASP A 64 -11.62 1.13 -2.26
C ASP A 64 -11.85 -0.25 -1.62
N ASN A 65 -12.30 -0.24 -0.38
CA ASN A 65 -12.56 -1.44 0.40
C ASN A 65 -13.88 -2.10 -0.06
N ILE A 66 -14.79 -1.28 -0.59
CA ILE A 66 -16.03 -1.56 -1.31
C ILE A 66 -16.20 -0.56 -2.47
N TYR A 67 -17.04 -0.91 -3.46
CA TYR A 67 -17.36 -0.06 -4.61
C TYR A 67 -18.80 0.46 -4.54
N SER A 68 -19.05 1.37 -3.61
CA SER A 68 -20.40 1.79 -3.25
C SER A 68 -20.99 2.87 -4.16
N ASP A 69 -20.23 3.93 -4.46
CA ASP A 69 -20.63 5.03 -5.36
C ASP A 69 -22.06 5.56 -5.11
N THR A 70 -22.37 5.88 -3.85
CA THR A 70 -23.72 6.25 -3.45
C THR A 70 -23.75 7.25 -2.30
N ASP A 71 -24.81 8.06 -2.27
CA ASP A 71 -25.26 8.84 -1.12
C ASP A 71 -26.46 8.21 -0.38
N ASP A 72 -26.78 6.94 -0.67
CA ASP A 72 -27.75 6.15 0.10
C ASP A 72 -27.05 5.39 1.22
N ALA A 73 -27.30 5.83 2.46
CA ALA A 73 -26.72 5.25 3.67
C ALA A 73 -27.02 3.74 3.82
N GLU A 74 -28.23 3.30 3.47
CA GLU A 74 -28.61 1.89 3.63
C GLU A 74 -27.94 1.02 2.56
N LYS A 75 -27.77 1.54 1.34
CA LYS A 75 -26.98 0.86 0.30
C LYS A 75 -25.52 0.72 0.73
N MET A 76 -24.85 1.82 1.10
CA MET A 76 -23.44 1.77 1.49
C MET A 76 -23.21 0.86 2.70
N LYS A 77 -24.12 0.88 3.68
CA LYS A 77 -24.10 -0.05 4.81
C LYS A 77 -24.25 -1.51 4.36
N ALA A 78 -25.14 -1.80 3.41
CA ALA A 78 -25.30 -3.14 2.87
C ALA A 78 -24.05 -3.62 2.13
N ASP A 79 -23.40 -2.75 1.36
CA ASP A 79 -22.16 -3.06 0.63
C ASP A 79 -21.02 -3.36 1.61
N TYR A 80 -20.85 -2.54 2.66
CA TYR A 80 -19.91 -2.84 3.74
C TYR A 80 -20.22 -4.17 4.44
N LEU A 81 -21.50 -4.51 4.64
CA LEU A 81 -21.90 -5.80 5.22
C LEU A 81 -21.53 -6.97 4.30
N VAL A 82 -21.66 -6.83 2.98
CA VAL A 82 -21.21 -7.86 2.02
C VAL A 82 -19.72 -8.13 2.21
N GLN A 83 -18.90 -7.07 2.24
CA GLN A 83 -17.46 -7.22 2.47
C GLN A 83 -17.16 -7.83 3.84
N LYS A 84 -17.78 -7.30 4.89
CA LYS A 84 -17.56 -7.78 6.27
C LYS A 84 -17.96 -9.25 6.41
N GLN A 85 -18.98 -9.72 5.71
CA GLN A 85 -19.45 -11.12 5.78
C GLN A 85 -18.69 -12.08 4.85
N ASN A 86 -17.76 -11.60 4.02
CA ASN A 86 -16.92 -12.46 3.20
C ASN A 86 -16.14 -13.44 4.09
N LYS A 87 -16.31 -14.75 3.85
CA LYS A 87 -15.76 -15.81 4.73
C LYS A 87 -14.23 -15.81 4.79
N ASP A 88 -13.56 -15.41 3.73
CA ASP A 88 -12.10 -15.38 3.71
C ASP A 88 -11.57 -14.09 4.34
N TYR A 89 -12.24 -12.95 4.14
CA TYR A 89 -11.91 -11.72 4.86
C TYR A 89 -12.17 -11.85 6.38
N GLN A 90 -13.22 -12.57 6.78
CA GLN A 90 -13.47 -12.92 8.18
C GLN A 90 -12.29 -13.70 8.81
N LYS A 91 -11.53 -14.49 8.04
CA LYS A 91 -10.32 -15.13 8.57
C LYS A 91 -9.24 -14.10 8.87
N VAL A 92 -9.06 -13.11 8.01
CA VAL A 92 -8.13 -11.98 8.24
C VAL A 92 -8.52 -11.24 9.52
N LEU A 93 -9.78 -10.83 9.67
CA LEU A 93 -10.26 -10.14 10.87
C LEU A 93 -10.05 -10.95 12.17
N ASN A 94 -10.04 -12.28 12.09
CA ASN A 94 -9.85 -13.15 13.26
C ASN A 94 -8.38 -13.45 13.59
N GLN A 95 -7.46 -13.20 12.66
CA GLN A 95 -6.05 -13.63 12.76
C GLN A 95 -5.07 -12.46 12.76
N THR A 96 -5.46 -11.32 12.22
CA THR A 96 -4.58 -10.19 11.91
C THR A 96 -5.22 -8.89 12.35
N THR A 97 -4.42 -7.96 12.88
CA THR A 97 -4.89 -6.59 13.13
C THR A 97 -5.19 -5.91 11.79
N VAL A 98 -6.38 -5.32 11.65
CA VAL A 98 -6.78 -4.65 10.41
C VAL A 98 -6.94 -3.15 10.65
N LEU A 99 -6.16 -2.35 9.92
CA LEU A 99 -6.29 -0.90 9.86
C LEU A 99 -6.76 -0.49 8.46
N ALA A 100 -7.41 0.66 8.34
CA ALA A 100 -7.96 1.10 7.06
C ALA A 100 -8.03 2.60 6.91
N THR A 101 -7.77 3.06 5.69
CA THR A 101 -8.40 4.29 5.18
C THR A 101 -9.40 3.91 4.07
N TRP A 102 -10.10 4.90 3.54
CA TRP A 102 -10.99 4.77 2.38
C TRP A 102 -10.36 5.33 1.11
N ASP A 103 -11.02 5.08 -0.02
CA ASP A 103 -10.88 5.94 -1.21
C ASP A 103 -12.25 6.42 -1.71
N ASP A 104 -12.32 6.97 -2.91
CA ASP A 104 -13.51 7.59 -3.48
C ASP A 104 -14.73 6.67 -3.56
N HIS A 105 -14.55 5.39 -3.88
CA HIS A 105 -15.70 4.50 -4.03
C HIS A 105 -16.38 4.13 -2.69
N ASP A 106 -15.61 4.08 -1.59
CA ASP A 106 -16.13 3.94 -0.23
C ASP A 106 -16.63 5.28 0.35
N TYR A 107 -16.03 6.39 -0.10
CA TYR A 107 -16.41 7.75 0.22
C TYR A 107 -17.78 8.11 -0.39
N GLY A 108 -18.13 7.46 -1.51
CA GLY A 108 -19.45 7.48 -2.13
C GLY A 108 -19.52 8.28 -3.44
N LEU A 109 -18.42 8.85 -3.90
CA LEU A 109 -18.36 9.60 -5.16
C LEU A 109 -16.96 9.46 -5.79
N ASN A 110 -16.92 8.94 -7.01
CA ASN A 110 -15.70 8.82 -7.82
C ASN A 110 -14.96 10.16 -7.93
N ASP A 111 -13.68 10.16 -7.59
CA ASP A 111 -12.81 11.33 -7.42
C ASP A 111 -13.43 12.47 -6.58
N GLY A 112 -14.30 12.13 -5.63
CA GLY A 112 -14.91 13.09 -4.72
C GLY A 112 -13.92 13.64 -3.70
N GLY A 113 -14.08 14.91 -3.36
CA GLY A 113 -13.32 15.64 -2.35
C GLY A 113 -14.24 16.25 -1.28
N LYS A 114 -13.81 17.37 -0.71
CA LYS A 114 -14.51 18.05 0.39
C LYS A 114 -15.89 18.59 0.01
N GLU A 115 -16.17 18.75 -1.28
CA GLU A 115 -17.44 19.20 -1.85
C GLU A 115 -18.55 18.15 -1.74
N TRP A 116 -18.21 16.89 -1.51
CA TRP A 116 -19.18 15.81 -1.40
C TRP A 116 -20.10 16.00 -0.18
N HIS A 117 -21.41 16.10 -0.42
CA HIS A 117 -22.39 16.43 0.62
C HIS A 117 -22.61 15.31 1.63
N PHE A 118 -22.28 14.07 1.29
CA PHE A 118 -22.55 12.88 2.10
C PHE A 118 -21.33 12.39 2.90
N LYS A 119 -20.23 13.16 2.90
CA LYS A 119 -18.95 12.75 3.51
C LYS A 119 -18.99 12.48 5.02
N GLU A 120 -19.83 13.20 5.76
CA GLU A 120 -19.99 13.01 7.21
C GLU A 120 -20.66 11.66 7.51
N GLU A 121 -21.71 11.33 6.75
CA GLU A 121 -22.38 10.04 6.83
C GLU A 121 -21.49 8.89 6.35
N SER A 122 -20.79 9.05 5.22
CA SER A 122 -19.78 8.09 4.76
C SER A 122 -18.77 7.79 5.85
N GLN A 123 -18.28 8.83 6.57
CA GLN A 123 -17.35 8.67 7.69
C GLN A 123 -17.90 7.73 8.76
N GLN A 124 -19.16 7.92 9.17
CA GLN A 124 -19.74 7.08 10.21
C GLN A 124 -19.91 5.63 9.75
N LEU A 125 -20.31 5.42 8.49
CA LEU A 125 -20.48 4.09 7.90
C LEU A 125 -19.14 3.35 7.75
N PHE A 126 -18.10 4.04 7.31
CA PHE A 126 -16.74 3.50 7.27
C PHE A 126 -16.25 3.12 8.68
N LEU A 127 -16.46 3.99 9.67
CA LEU A 127 -16.04 3.73 11.04
C LEU A 127 -16.85 2.59 11.68
N ASP A 128 -18.12 2.38 11.29
CA ASP A 128 -18.92 1.21 11.66
C ASP A 128 -18.36 -0.06 11.03
N PHE A 129 -18.03 -0.04 9.74
CA PHE A 129 -17.39 -1.16 9.04
C PHE A 129 -16.08 -1.60 9.72
N MET A 130 -15.31 -0.63 10.22
CA MET A 130 -14.05 -0.84 10.92
C MET A 130 -14.20 -1.11 12.42
N ASP A 131 -15.43 -1.28 12.93
CA ASP A 131 -15.74 -1.52 14.35
C ASP A 131 -15.12 -0.45 15.29
N VAL A 132 -14.97 0.79 14.81
CA VAL A 132 -14.34 1.86 15.59
C VAL A 132 -15.24 2.23 16.77
N PRO A 133 -14.74 2.18 18.03
CA PRO A 133 -15.54 2.43 19.22
C PRO A 133 -16.26 3.78 19.21
N ALA A 134 -17.46 3.83 19.79
CA ALA A 134 -18.28 5.04 19.84
C ALA A 134 -17.62 6.23 20.58
N ASN A 135 -16.65 5.97 21.46
CA ASN A 135 -15.88 6.99 22.18
C ASN A 135 -14.56 7.39 21.48
N SER A 136 -14.27 6.82 20.31
CA SER A 136 -13.10 7.18 19.51
C SER A 136 -13.18 8.63 19.05
N LYS A 137 -12.07 9.37 19.12
CA LYS A 137 -11.99 10.73 18.58
C LYS A 137 -12.33 10.81 17.09
N ARG A 138 -12.11 9.71 16.34
CA ARG A 138 -12.50 9.60 14.92
C ARG A 138 -14.01 9.73 14.69
N ARG A 139 -14.85 9.46 15.68
CA ARG A 139 -16.31 9.61 15.55
C ARG A 139 -16.76 11.06 15.60
N SER A 140 -15.94 11.95 16.17
CA SER A 140 -16.26 13.37 16.40
C SER A 140 -15.31 14.35 15.70
N ARG A 141 -14.26 13.85 15.08
CA ARG A 141 -13.28 14.64 14.33
C ARG A 141 -13.48 14.32 12.86
N GLU A 142 -13.46 15.35 12.03
CA GLU A 142 -13.48 15.25 10.57
C GLU A 142 -12.36 14.32 10.07
N GLY A 143 -12.68 13.47 9.09
CA GLY A 143 -11.77 12.53 8.43
C GLY A 143 -11.45 11.25 9.21
N VAL A 144 -11.15 10.18 8.48
CA VAL A 144 -10.91 8.82 9.02
C VAL A 144 -9.44 8.53 9.41
N TYR A 145 -8.55 9.48 9.13
CA TYR A 145 -7.11 9.36 9.34
C TYR A 145 -6.73 8.97 10.77
N HIS A 146 -5.70 8.15 10.94
CA HIS A 146 -5.24 7.75 12.28
C HIS A 146 -3.85 7.14 12.19
N ALA A 147 -3.24 6.90 13.35
CA ALA A 147 -1.98 6.20 13.45
C ALA A 147 -2.04 5.13 14.55
N GLU A 148 -1.25 4.09 14.38
CA GLU A 148 -1.02 3.03 15.37
C GLU A 148 0.48 2.70 15.39
N GLU A 149 0.99 2.46 16.59
CA GLU A 149 2.39 2.10 16.79
C GLU A 149 2.48 0.68 17.33
N PHE A 150 3.33 -0.11 16.68
CA PHE A 150 3.57 -1.52 16.99
C PHE A 150 4.97 -1.65 17.57
N GLU A 151 5.04 -2.00 18.86
CA GLU A 151 6.30 -2.29 19.54
C GLU A 151 6.56 -3.80 19.54
N THR A 152 7.77 -4.18 19.16
CA THR A 152 8.28 -5.55 19.29
C THR A 152 9.54 -5.55 20.14
N PRO A 153 9.99 -6.71 20.66
CA PRO A 153 11.29 -6.79 21.34
C PRO A 153 12.50 -6.42 20.46
N LYS A 154 12.34 -6.34 19.13
CA LYS A 154 13.43 -6.07 18.17
C LYS A 154 13.42 -4.64 17.61
N GLY A 155 12.31 -3.91 17.75
CA GLY A 155 12.12 -2.58 17.20
C GLY A 155 10.65 -2.20 17.11
N SER A 156 10.35 -0.99 16.64
CA SER A 156 8.98 -0.50 16.49
C SER A 156 8.65 0.07 15.11
N ILE A 157 7.38 -0.01 14.74
CA ILE A 157 6.85 0.52 13.49
C ILE A 157 5.64 1.40 13.80
N LYS A 158 5.64 2.62 13.29
CA LYS A 158 4.47 3.50 13.32
C LYS A 158 3.78 3.48 11.96
N VAL A 159 2.51 3.07 11.94
CA VAL A 159 1.66 3.12 10.76
C VAL A 159 0.78 4.36 10.84
N ILE A 160 0.78 5.18 9.80
CA ILE A 160 0.04 6.44 9.68
C ILE A 160 -0.86 6.33 8.45
N LEU A 161 -2.17 6.30 8.66
CA LEU A 161 -3.17 6.23 7.60
C LEU A 161 -3.73 7.62 7.34
N LEU A 162 -3.50 8.13 6.13
CA LEU A 162 -4.03 9.40 5.65
C LEU A 162 -5.45 9.22 5.13
N ASP A 163 -6.13 10.35 4.94
CA ASP A 163 -7.46 10.48 4.37
C ASP A 163 -7.32 11.55 3.29
N THR A 164 -7.32 11.12 2.04
CA THR A 164 -7.07 11.99 0.89
C THR A 164 -8.37 12.42 0.20
N ARG A 165 -9.51 12.29 0.90
CA ARG A 165 -10.85 12.62 0.41
C ARG A 165 -11.49 13.76 1.18
N TYR A 166 -11.60 13.62 2.52
CA TYR A 166 -12.48 14.46 3.35
C TYR A 166 -12.20 15.98 3.22
N PHE A 167 -10.91 16.34 3.11
CA PHE A 167 -10.44 17.72 3.06
C PHE A 167 -9.97 18.18 1.68
N ARG A 168 -9.87 17.27 0.71
CA ARG A 168 -9.26 17.54 -0.58
C ARG A 168 -10.08 18.56 -1.37
N ASP A 169 -9.42 19.56 -1.94
CA ASP A 169 -10.03 20.51 -2.87
C ASP A 169 -10.46 19.83 -4.18
N GLU A 170 -11.46 20.36 -4.87
CA GLU A 170 -11.93 19.84 -6.17
C GLU A 170 -10.77 19.69 -7.18
N LEU A 171 -10.78 18.60 -7.96
CA LEU A 171 -9.79 18.38 -9.01
C LEU A 171 -10.08 19.28 -10.22
N LYS A 172 -9.01 19.78 -10.84
CA LYS A 172 -9.10 20.56 -12.07
C LYS A 172 -8.97 19.65 -13.29
N GLU A 173 -9.96 19.66 -14.17
CA GLU A 173 -9.90 18.96 -15.46
C GLU A 173 -8.68 19.40 -16.29
N ASP A 174 -8.04 18.45 -16.96
CA ASP A 174 -6.94 18.73 -17.89
C ASP A 174 -7.49 19.11 -19.28
N PRO A 175 -7.01 20.20 -19.92
CA PRO A 175 -7.35 20.48 -21.31
C PRO A 175 -6.77 19.47 -22.31
N ASP A 176 -5.74 18.70 -21.93
CA ASP A 176 -5.23 17.58 -22.72
C ASP A 176 -6.17 16.37 -22.59
N PRO A 177 -6.81 15.89 -23.66
CA PRO A 177 -7.76 14.77 -23.59
C PRO A 177 -7.13 13.44 -23.14
N GLU A 178 -5.80 13.32 -23.20
CA GLU A 178 -5.08 12.14 -22.71
C GLU A 178 -4.89 12.15 -21.18
N LYS A 179 -5.27 13.25 -20.51
CA LYS A 179 -5.20 13.41 -19.05
C LYS A 179 -6.56 13.80 -18.50
N ARG A 180 -6.90 13.25 -17.34
CA ARG A 180 -8.15 13.59 -16.65
C ARG A 180 -8.00 14.86 -15.83
N TYR A 181 -6.87 15.00 -15.12
CA TYR A 181 -6.67 16.09 -14.17
C TYR A 181 -5.34 16.81 -14.34
N ALA A 182 -5.42 18.13 -14.43
CA ALA A 182 -4.27 19.04 -14.44
C ALA A 182 -3.85 19.41 -13.01
N PRO A 183 -2.61 19.89 -12.81
CA PRO A 183 -2.21 20.52 -11.56
C PRO A 183 -3.01 21.80 -11.26
N SER A 184 -3.32 22.00 -9.99
CA SER A 184 -3.97 23.20 -9.45
C SER A 184 -3.46 23.56 -8.05
N GLU A 185 -3.74 24.79 -7.63
CA GLU A 185 -3.60 25.19 -6.24
C GLU A 185 -4.71 24.56 -5.41
N GLY A 186 -4.40 24.16 -4.17
CA GLY A 186 -5.36 23.55 -3.25
C GLY A 186 -4.64 22.69 -2.21
N THR A 187 -5.43 21.90 -1.49
CA THR A 187 -4.94 20.97 -0.47
C THR A 187 -5.55 19.58 -0.64
N ILE A 188 -4.84 18.57 -0.14
CA ILE A 188 -5.31 17.19 -0.05
C ILE A 188 -5.75 16.89 1.38
N LEU A 189 -4.86 17.17 2.34
CA LEU A 189 -5.11 16.83 3.75
C LEU A 189 -5.84 17.96 4.50
N GLY A 190 -5.80 19.20 4.00
CA GLY A 190 -6.32 20.35 4.72
C GLY A 190 -5.53 20.66 6.00
N GLU A 191 -5.82 21.82 6.60
CA GLU A 191 -5.05 22.33 7.73
C GLU A 191 -5.05 21.38 8.94
N GLN A 192 -6.22 20.82 9.26
CA GLN A 192 -6.39 19.99 10.46
C GLN A 192 -5.56 18.71 10.41
N GLN A 193 -5.61 17.99 9.29
CA GLN A 193 -4.88 16.74 9.14
C GLN A 193 -3.39 16.98 8.91
N TRP A 194 -3.00 18.06 8.23
CA TRP A 194 -1.59 18.45 8.13
C TRP A 194 -0.98 18.71 9.52
N ALA A 195 -1.65 19.49 10.37
CA ALA A 195 -1.18 19.74 11.73
C ALA A 195 -1.13 18.45 12.57
N TRP A 196 -2.06 17.52 12.34
CA TRP A 196 -2.03 16.21 12.96
C TRP A 196 -0.84 15.37 12.47
N LEU A 197 -0.61 15.28 11.15
CA LEU A 197 0.48 14.50 10.55
C LEU A 197 1.84 15.03 11.01
N GLU A 198 2.01 16.35 11.04
CA GLU A 198 3.21 17.00 11.57
C GLU A 198 3.47 16.57 13.01
N LYS A 199 2.44 16.57 13.85
CA LYS A 199 2.55 16.10 15.23
C LYS A 199 2.90 14.61 15.30
N GLU A 200 2.31 13.76 14.47
CA GLU A 200 2.60 12.33 14.48
C GLU A 200 4.06 12.03 14.11
N LEU A 201 4.61 12.73 13.11
CA LEU A 201 5.98 12.54 12.66
C LEU A 201 7.00 13.16 13.62
N ASN A 202 6.77 14.40 14.09
CA ASN A 202 7.68 15.09 15.02
C ASN A 202 7.81 14.39 16.38
N ASN A 203 6.83 13.57 16.77
CA ASN A 203 6.86 12.80 18.01
C ASN A 203 7.14 11.30 17.78
N SER A 204 7.45 10.88 16.55
CA SER A 204 7.70 9.47 16.27
C SER A 204 9.11 9.08 16.70
N GLU A 205 9.20 8.14 17.65
CA GLU A 205 10.44 7.47 18.00
C GLU A 205 10.55 6.10 17.33
N ALA A 206 9.64 5.74 16.42
CA ALA A 206 9.65 4.43 15.77
C ALA A 206 10.88 4.22 14.87
N ASP A 207 11.33 2.96 14.75
CA ASP A 207 12.44 2.61 13.86
C ASP A 207 12.03 2.70 12.39
N PHE A 208 10.76 2.43 12.06
CA PHE A 208 10.19 2.67 10.74
C PHE A 208 8.85 3.41 10.83
N ASN A 209 8.60 4.27 9.85
CA ASN A 209 7.35 5.01 9.72
C ASN A 209 6.70 4.65 8.37
N VAL A 210 5.50 4.09 8.39
CA VAL A 210 4.76 3.72 7.18
C VAL A 210 3.59 4.68 7.02
N ILE A 211 3.60 5.48 5.95
CA ILE A 211 2.51 6.41 5.63
C ILE A 211 1.70 5.83 4.47
N LEU A 212 0.40 5.61 4.69
CA LEU A 212 -0.52 5.11 3.68
C LEU A 212 -1.44 6.22 3.19
N SER A 213 -1.38 6.50 1.88
CA SER A 213 -2.30 7.35 1.12
C SER A 213 -3.20 6.48 0.26
N SER A 214 -4.44 6.87 -0.01
CA SER A 214 -5.29 6.09 -0.93
C SER A 214 -4.86 6.26 -2.40
N ILE A 215 -4.43 7.47 -2.76
CA ILE A 215 -3.89 7.82 -4.09
C ILE A 215 -2.35 7.87 -4.12
N GLN A 216 -1.75 7.73 -5.31
CA GLN A 216 -0.28 7.76 -5.49
C GLN A 216 0.37 9.09 -5.08
N ILE A 217 1.55 9.01 -4.44
CA ILE A 217 2.28 10.18 -3.94
C ILE A 217 3.41 10.58 -4.88
N LEU A 218 4.25 9.62 -5.31
CA LEU A 218 5.44 9.90 -6.12
C LEU A 218 5.19 9.79 -7.64
N SER A 219 4.35 8.86 -8.08
CA SER A 219 4.01 8.70 -9.49
C SER A 219 3.19 9.91 -9.96
N ALA A 220 3.80 10.75 -10.80
CA ALA A 220 3.29 12.11 -11.05
C ALA A 220 2.87 12.37 -12.51
N GLU A 221 3.22 11.49 -13.45
CA GLU A 221 3.13 11.79 -14.88
C GLU A 221 1.87 11.22 -15.55
N HIS A 222 1.18 10.26 -14.91
CA HIS A 222 -0.10 9.72 -15.38
C HIS A 222 -1.24 10.74 -15.29
N GLY A 223 -2.30 10.55 -16.06
CA GLY A 223 -3.40 11.52 -16.22
C GLY A 223 -4.47 11.53 -15.12
N PHE A 224 -4.43 10.56 -14.21
CA PHE A 224 -5.48 10.31 -13.19
C PHE A 224 -5.22 11.04 -11.87
N GLU A 225 -6.10 10.84 -10.89
CA GLU A 225 -5.97 11.43 -9.56
C GLU A 225 -4.69 10.94 -8.85
N LYS A 226 -4.00 11.86 -8.17
CA LYS A 226 -2.71 11.68 -7.52
C LYS A 226 -2.36 12.91 -6.69
N TRP A 227 -1.35 12.80 -5.83
CA TRP A 227 -0.86 13.96 -5.09
C TRP A 227 -0.34 15.10 -5.99
N ALA A 228 0.25 14.77 -7.14
CA ALA A 228 0.76 15.75 -8.08
C ALA A 228 -0.33 16.62 -8.75
N ASN A 229 -1.62 16.36 -8.51
CA ASN A 229 -2.69 17.31 -8.82
C ASN A 229 -2.62 18.57 -7.95
N PHE A 230 -2.03 18.48 -6.76
CA PHE A 230 -1.72 19.60 -5.86
C PHE A 230 -0.21 19.62 -5.55
N PRO A 231 0.65 20.14 -6.45
CA PRO A 231 2.10 20.02 -6.33
C PRO A 231 2.68 20.58 -5.02
N SER A 232 2.06 21.64 -4.47
CA SER A 232 2.45 22.22 -3.18
C SER A 232 2.32 21.24 -2.02
N GLU A 233 1.36 20.31 -2.06
CA GLU A 233 1.16 19.29 -1.03
C GLU A 233 2.26 18.21 -1.08
N VAL A 234 2.76 17.87 -2.28
CA VAL A 234 3.91 16.95 -2.45
C VAL A 234 5.17 17.56 -1.84
N GLU A 235 5.44 18.83 -2.12
CA GLU A 235 6.62 19.52 -1.57
C GLU A 235 6.48 19.70 -0.06
N LYS A 236 5.30 20.06 0.43
CA LYS A 236 5.01 20.16 1.87
C LYS A 236 5.21 18.83 2.60
N LEU A 237 4.84 17.70 1.99
CA LEU A 237 5.12 16.38 2.56
C LEU A 237 6.63 16.17 2.69
N LYS A 238 7.40 16.40 1.63
CA LYS A 238 8.87 16.24 1.65
C LYS A 238 9.52 17.13 2.70
N GLU A 239 9.12 18.39 2.78
CA GLU A 239 9.61 19.33 3.80
C GLU A 239 9.31 18.85 5.22
N LEU A 240 8.12 18.28 5.44
CA LEU A 240 7.76 17.69 6.73
C LEU A 240 8.60 16.45 7.04
N LEU A 241 8.84 15.56 6.07
CA LEU A 241 9.70 14.38 6.28
C LEU A 241 11.13 14.79 6.67
N ILE A 242 11.67 15.85 6.04
CA ILE A 242 13.00 16.38 6.37
C ILE A 242 13.01 17.00 7.77
N SER A 243 12.05 17.86 8.08
CA SER A 243 12.05 18.65 9.32
C SER A 243 11.65 17.85 10.56
N SER A 244 10.89 16.77 10.41
CA SER A 244 10.48 15.90 11.52
C SER A 244 11.57 14.94 12.00
N GLU A 245 12.61 14.73 11.20
CA GLU A 245 13.67 13.72 11.46
C GLU A 245 13.11 12.30 11.65
N ALA A 246 11.89 12.03 11.17
CA ALA A 246 11.27 10.71 11.26
C ALA A 246 12.10 9.66 10.50
N ARG A 247 12.42 8.58 11.20
CA ARG A 247 13.30 7.52 10.69
C ARG A 247 12.60 6.65 9.66
N ASN A 248 13.31 6.33 8.57
CA ASN A 248 12.98 5.27 7.63
C ASN A 248 11.53 5.31 7.13
N VAL A 249 11.12 6.45 6.57
CA VAL A 249 9.75 6.65 6.08
C VAL A 249 9.53 5.88 4.77
N ILE A 250 8.45 5.11 4.73
CA ILE A 250 7.96 4.38 3.56
C ILE A 250 6.55 4.87 3.24
N LEU A 251 6.30 5.18 1.98
CA LEU A 251 4.99 5.56 1.48
C LEU A 251 4.29 4.35 0.84
N LEU A 252 2.99 4.22 1.07
CA LEU A 252 2.12 3.23 0.44
C LEU A 252 0.97 3.95 -0.28
N SER A 253 0.51 3.39 -1.41
CA SER A 253 -0.57 3.95 -2.21
C SER A 253 -1.48 2.92 -2.90
N GLY A 254 -2.65 3.38 -3.37
CA GLY A 254 -3.71 2.59 -4.01
C GLY A 254 -4.24 3.19 -5.32
N ASP A 255 -5.57 3.17 -5.51
CA ASP A 255 -6.37 3.76 -6.63
C ASP A 255 -6.16 3.18 -8.05
N ARG A 256 -4.92 2.92 -8.44
CA ARG A 256 -4.54 2.84 -9.87
C ARG A 256 -4.91 1.57 -10.63
N HIS A 257 -5.44 0.55 -9.95
CA HIS A 257 -5.67 -0.79 -10.49
C HIS A 257 -4.40 -1.46 -11.06
N ILE A 258 -3.23 -1.03 -10.61
CA ILE A 258 -1.91 -1.62 -10.86
C ILE A 258 -1.10 -1.68 -9.57
N SER A 259 0.01 -2.41 -9.58
CA SER A 259 1.06 -2.27 -8.55
C SER A 259 2.39 -1.85 -9.17
N GLU A 260 3.08 -0.94 -8.53
CA GLU A 260 4.42 -0.50 -8.92
C GLU A 260 5.21 0.02 -7.71
N PHE A 261 6.53 0.09 -7.87
CA PHE A 261 7.40 0.77 -6.93
C PHE A 261 7.88 2.08 -7.55
N SER A 262 7.85 3.15 -6.77
CA SER A 262 8.52 4.41 -7.07
C SER A 262 9.60 4.69 -6.03
N LYS A 263 10.75 5.23 -6.46
CA LYS A 263 11.85 5.62 -5.58
C LYS A 263 12.44 6.95 -6.02
N THR A 264 12.64 7.84 -5.06
CA THR A 264 13.46 9.05 -5.24
C THR A 264 14.39 9.24 -4.05
N ASN A 265 15.47 9.99 -4.27
CA ASN A 265 16.24 10.58 -3.17
C ASN A 265 15.75 12.02 -2.97
N VAL A 266 15.58 12.44 -1.73
CA VAL A 266 15.18 13.79 -1.37
C VAL A 266 16.34 14.42 -0.60
N ASP A 267 16.81 15.58 -1.04
CA ASP A 267 17.87 16.30 -0.34
C ASP A 267 17.42 16.63 1.09
N GLY A 268 18.18 16.18 2.09
CA GLY A 268 17.85 16.31 3.50
C GLY A 268 17.33 15.03 4.17
N LEU A 269 16.95 14.00 3.39
CA LEU A 269 16.70 12.65 3.90
C LEU A 269 17.96 11.79 3.74
N ASP A 270 18.28 11.00 4.76
CA ASP A 270 19.40 10.04 4.76
C ASP A 270 18.99 8.64 4.25
N TYR A 271 17.71 8.46 3.93
CA TYR A 271 17.15 7.26 3.31
C TYR A 271 16.48 7.55 1.96
N PRO A 272 16.38 6.55 1.06
CA PRO A 272 15.57 6.69 -0.14
C PRO A 272 14.08 6.75 0.21
N LEU A 273 13.35 7.71 -0.38
CA LEU A 273 11.90 7.77 -0.25
C LEU A 273 11.26 6.84 -1.28
N VAL A 274 10.57 5.81 -0.78
CA VAL A 274 9.90 4.80 -1.60
C VAL A 274 8.39 4.96 -1.46
N ASP A 275 7.68 4.84 -2.59
CA ASP A 275 6.22 4.74 -2.67
C ASP A 275 5.86 3.41 -3.32
N PHE A 276 5.22 2.54 -2.55
CA PHE A 276 4.75 1.23 -3.00
C PHE A 276 3.23 1.29 -3.23
N THR A 277 2.85 1.32 -4.51
CA THR A 277 1.46 1.19 -4.92
C THR A 277 1.03 -0.27 -4.98
N SER A 278 -0.05 -0.64 -4.30
CA SER A 278 -0.70 -1.95 -4.43
C SER A 278 -2.21 -1.79 -4.61
N SER A 279 -2.64 -1.71 -5.86
CA SER A 279 -4.04 -1.50 -6.23
C SER A 279 -4.51 -2.57 -7.21
N GLY A 280 -5.45 -3.40 -6.75
CA GLY A 280 -6.04 -4.43 -7.60
C GLY A 280 -6.35 -5.75 -6.91
N LEU A 281 -6.95 -5.69 -5.71
CA LEU A 281 -7.29 -6.91 -4.97
C LEU A 281 -8.30 -7.80 -5.72
N THR A 282 -9.19 -7.19 -6.50
CA THR A 282 -10.28 -7.90 -7.20
C THR A 282 -10.26 -7.72 -8.71
N HIS A 283 -9.80 -6.57 -9.21
CA HIS A 283 -9.72 -6.22 -10.62
C HIS A 283 -8.53 -5.30 -10.87
N THR A 284 -8.05 -5.25 -12.10
CA THR A 284 -6.86 -4.48 -12.48
C THR A 284 -7.07 -3.77 -13.81
N TYR A 285 -6.18 -2.83 -14.14
CA TYR A 285 -6.12 -2.22 -15.45
C TYR A 285 -5.45 -3.19 -16.46
N GLU A 286 -6.22 -4.20 -16.92
CA GLU A 286 -5.70 -5.29 -17.75
C GLU A 286 -5.09 -4.80 -19.09
N ASP A 287 -5.70 -3.76 -19.66
CA ASP A 287 -5.29 -3.13 -20.92
C ASP A 287 -4.10 -2.17 -20.77
N PHE A 288 -3.52 -2.03 -19.58
CA PHE A 288 -2.34 -1.20 -19.36
C PHE A 288 -1.22 -1.55 -20.36
N ASP A 289 -0.80 -0.56 -21.14
CA ASP A 289 0.23 -0.64 -22.19
C ASP A 289 1.46 0.23 -21.89
N GLY A 290 1.39 1.08 -20.87
CA GLY A 290 2.53 1.81 -20.30
C GLY A 290 2.17 3.26 -19.96
N GLU A 291 2.64 3.73 -18.80
CA GLU A 291 2.56 5.15 -18.42
C GLU A 291 3.93 5.64 -17.91
N PRO A 292 4.32 6.90 -18.19
CA PRO A 292 5.56 7.45 -17.67
C PRO A 292 5.52 7.52 -16.14
N ASN A 293 6.64 7.13 -15.52
CA ASN A 293 6.92 7.38 -14.11
C ASN A 293 8.44 7.43 -13.95
N ARG A 294 8.99 8.65 -13.86
CA ARG A 294 10.44 8.90 -13.72
C ARG A 294 11.07 8.27 -12.47
N TYR A 295 10.25 7.89 -11.49
CA TYR A 295 10.70 7.27 -10.24
C TYR A 295 10.52 5.76 -10.23
N ARG A 296 9.97 5.15 -11.30
CA ARG A 296 9.67 3.73 -11.33
C ARG A 296 10.91 2.86 -11.06
N VAL A 297 10.72 1.86 -10.22
CA VAL A 297 11.68 0.78 -9.97
C VAL A 297 11.01 -0.54 -10.34
N GLY A 298 11.66 -1.29 -11.25
CA GLY A 298 11.09 -2.53 -11.78
C GLY A 298 9.98 -2.30 -12.80
N GLU A 299 9.11 -3.28 -12.94
CA GLU A 299 8.00 -3.28 -13.90
C GLU A 299 6.67 -2.98 -13.21
N VAL A 300 5.67 -2.58 -14.00
CA VAL A 300 4.28 -2.48 -13.53
C VAL A 300 3.64 -3.85 -13.50
N VAL A 301 3.05 -4.21 -12.35
CA VAL A 301 2.21 -5.38 -12.20
C VAL A 301 0.76 -4.99 -12.48
N LYS A 302 0.25 -5.41 -13.63
CA LYS A 302 -1.14 -5.18 -14.09
C LYS A 302 -2.07 -6.38 -13.86
N TYR A 303 -1.70 -7.26 -12.94
CA TYR A 303 -2.46 -8.42 -12.53
C TYR A 303 -2.87 -8.26 -11.07
N LYS A 304 -3.93 -8.95 -10.65
CA LYS A 304 -4.37 -8.92 -9.25
C LYS A 304 -3.20 -9.19 -8.30
N SER A 305 -3.05 -8.32 -7.33
CA SER A 305 -1.90 -8.28 -6.44
C SER A 305 -2.24 -7.68 -5.09
N PHE A 306 -1.43 -8.02 -4.10
CA PHE A 306 -1.33 -7.37 -2.81
C PHE A 306 0.14 -7.11 -2.50
N GLY A 307 0.40 -6.13 -1.65
CA GLY A 307 1.74 -5.77 -1.21
C GLY A 307 2.10 -6.40 0.13
N LEU A 308 3.37 -6.76 0.28
CA LEU A 308 3.98 -7.15 1.54
C LEU A 308 5.19 -6.27 1.83
N LEU A 309 5.35 -5.89 3.10
CA LEU A 309 6.55 -5.30 3.65
C LEU A 309 7.05 -6.21 4.76
N LYS A 310 8.26 -6.76 4.58
CA LYS A 310 8.91 -7.67 5.52
C LYS A 310 10.10 -6.95 6.13
N PHE A 311 9.98 -6.59 7.40
CA PHE A 311 10.97 -5.79 8.13
C PHE A 311 12.03 -6.67 8.78
N ASP A 312 13.30 -6.24 8.70
CA ASP A 312 14.43 -6.77 9.47
C ASP A 312 15.04 -5.58 10.22
N PHE A 313 14.66 -5.41 11.49
CA PHE A 313 15.08 -4.27 12.32
C PHE A 313 16.60 -4.28 12.52
N SER A 314 17.17 -5.48 12.71
CA SER A 314 18.59 -5.64 13.00
C SER A 314 19.51 -5.16 11.87
N LYS A 315 19.01 -5.24 10.63
CA LYS A 315 19.76 -4.82 9.43
C LYS A 315 19.27 -3.51 8.84
N ASN A 316 18.25 -2.89 9.43
CA ASN A 316 17.57 -1.72 8.90
C ASN A 316 17.09 -1.94 7.44
N LYS A 317 16.41 -3.07 7.17
CA LYS A 317 15.97 -3.45 5.82
C LYS A 317 14.48 -3.75 5.75
N VAL A 318 13.90 -3.46 4.60
CA VAL A 318 12.53 -3.86 4.26
C VAL A 318 12.54 -4.54 2.90
N LEU A 319 12.15 -5.82 2.87
CA LEU A 319 11.86 -6.51 1.62
C LEU A 319 10.39 -6.25 1.27
N MET A 320 10.17 -5.56 0.17
CA MET A 320 8.84 -5.30 -0.38
C MET A 320 8.54 -6.32 -1.47
N GLU A 321 7.34 -6.89 -1.47
CA GLU A 321 6.92 -7.90 -2.47
C GLU A 321 5.52 -7.57 -3.00
N MET A 322 5.35 -7.68 -4.31
CA MET A 322 4.05 -7.77 -4.97
C MET A 322 3.72 -9.25 -5.17
N ARG A 323 2.59 -9.70 -4.63
CA ARG A 323 2.17 -11.09 -4.72
C ARG A 323 0.76 -11.20 -5.25
N GLY A 324 0.52 -12.20 -6.09
CA GLY A 324 -0.79 -12.48 -6.68
C GLY A 324 -1.45 -13.74 -6.10
N GLU A 325 -2.38 -14.28 -6.88
CA GLU A 325 -3.07 -15.52 -6.57
C GLU A 325 -2.11 -16.67 -6.24
N ASN A 326 -2.54 -17.57 -5.37
CA ASN A 326 -1.72 -18.69 -4.87
C ASN A 326 -0.41 -18.27 -4.18
N ASN A 327 -0.31 -17.01 -3.74
CA ASN A 327 0.89 -16.41 -3.12
C ASN A 327 2.09 -16.35 -4.08
N LYS A 328 1.84 -16.29 -5.40
CA LYS A 328 2.88 -16.20 -6.42
C LYS A 328 3.58 -14.84 -6.32
N LEU A 329 4.89 -14.84 -6.13
CA LEU A 329 5.72 -13.64 -6.24
C LEU A 329 5.67 -13.13 -7.69
N GLN A 330 5.30 -11.86 -7.86
CA GLN A 330 5.26 -11.18 -9.15
C GLN A 330 6.46 -10.24 -9.30
N GLN A 331 6.80 -9.50 -8.25
CA GLN A 331 7.98 -8.63 -8.20
C GLN A 331 8.40 -8.42 -6.74
N ASP A 332 9.68 -8.15 -6.49
CA ASP A 332 10.20 -7.73 -5.20
C ASP A 332 11.13 -6.52 -5.35
N TYR A 333 11.33 -5.83 -4.23
CA TYR A 333 12.29 -4.74 -4.11
C TYR A 333 12.80 -4.66 -2.67
N LEU A 334 14.12 -4.81 -2.49
CA LEU A 334 14.77 -4.68 -1.19
C LEU A 334 15.23 -3.23 -0.98
N VAL A 335 14.80 -2.63 0.11
CA VAL A 335 15.25 -1.31 0.56
C VAL A 335 16.14 -1.48 1.78
N GLU A 336 17.33 -0.89 1.71
CA GLU A 336 18.26 -0.80 2.85
C GLU A 336 18.29 0.66 3.30
N PHE A 337 18.02 0.86 4.59
CA PHE A 337 18.06 2.15 5.24
C PHE A 337 19.39 2.30 5.99
N GLN A 338 19.93 3.51 6.06
CA GLN A 338 21.28 3.76 6.58
C GLN A 338 21.34 3.78 8.11
#